data_AF-A0A5Q2F9K7-F1
#
_entry.id   AF-A0A5Q2F9K7-F1
#
_cell.length_a   1.000
_cell.length_b   1.000
_cell.length_c   1.000
_cell.angle_alpha   90.00
_cell.angle_beta   90.00
_cell.angle_gamma   90.00
#
_symmetry.space_group_name_H-M   'P 1'
#
loop_
_entity.id
_entity.type
_entity.pdbx_description
1 polymer ?
#
loop_
_entity_poly.entity_id
_entity_poly.type
_entity_poly.pdbx_seq_one_letter_code
_entity_poly.pdbx_strand_id
1 'polypeptide(L)'
;MSNVDAAVSRSCEMAHVENDLARIKGIGPKHAEVLKSIGVDSVKELRHRNAEKLKEMIETRHGKVIGLSVAECEDWISQAKALDS
;
A
#
# COMPACT_ATOMS: atom_id res chain seq x y z
N MET A 1 -6.45 -20.87 38.07
CA MET A 1 -5.75 -19.90 37.21
C MET A 1 -5.11 -20.66 36.06
N SER A 2 -5.62 -20.51 34.85
CA SER A 2 -5.05 -21.14 33.65
C SER A 2 -4.18 -20.10 32.95
N ASN A 3 -2.86 -20.23 33.08
CA ASN A 3 -1.90 -19.55 32.21
C ASN A 3 -1.73 -20.40 30.95
N VAL A 4 -2.06 -19.83 29.80
CA VAL A 4 -1.74 -20.38 28.47
C VAL A 4 -1.07 -19.29 27.65
N ASP A 5 0.23 -19.14 27.88
CA ASP A 5 1.14 -18.57 26.89
C ASP A 5 1.39 -19.61 25.78
N ALA A 6 1.76 -19.12 24.60
CA ALA A 6 2.31 -19.82 23.44
C ALA A 6 1.31 -20.46 22.45
N ALA A 7 0.99 -19.71 21.40
CA ALA A 7 1.17 -20.13 20.00
C ALA A 7 0.95 -18.95 19.03
N VAL A 8 1.93 -18.05 18.96
CA VAL A 8 2.17 -17.24 17.77
C VAL A 8 2.69 -18.19 16.68
N SER A 9 1.79 -18.79 15.91
CA SER A 9 2.15 -19.65 14.78
C SER A 9 0.97 -19.73 13.82
N ARG A 10 0.76 -18.66 13.06
CA ARG A 10 0.21 -18.79 11.72
C ARG A 10 1.24 -18.21 10.76
N SER A 11 2.03 -19.15 10.24
CA SER A 11 2.72 -19.15 8.97
C SER A 11 2.56 -17.85 8.20
N CYS A 12 3.54 -16.99 8.39
CA CYS A 12 3.87 -15.95 7.45
C CYS A 12 4.39 -16.66 6.19
N GLU A 13 3.46 -17.16 5.36
CA GLU A 13 3.75 -17.36 3.95
C GLU A 13 3.90 -15.95 3.37
N MET A 14 5.05 -15.32 3.58
CA MET A 14 5.47 -14.18 2.76
C MET A 14 5.85 -14.74 1.40
N ALA A 15 4.82 -15.16 0.65
CA ALA A 15 4.84 -14.97 -0.77
C ALA A 15 5.03 -13.46 -0.95
N HIS A 16 6.28 -13.04 -1.14
CA HIS A 16 6.55 -11.85 -1.91
C HIS A 16 6.00 -12.15 -3.31
N VAL A 17 4.68 -12.00 -3.44
CA VAL A 17 4.06 -11.71 -4.72
C VAL A 17 4.66 -10.38 -5.10
N GLU A 18 5.43 -10.41 -6.17
CA GLU A 18 5.94 -9.26 -6.88
C GLU A 18 4.89 -8.14 -6.79
N ASN A 19 5.21 -7.10 -6.02
CA ASN A 19 4.24 -6.10 -5.62
C ASN A 19 3.64 -5.47 -6.89
N ASP A 20 2.37 -5.77 -7.19
CA ASP A 20 1.69 -5.28 -8.39
C ASP A 20 1.77 -3.75 -8.51
N LEU A 21 2.01 -3.03 -7.40
CA LEU A 21 2.21 -1.59 -7.39
C LEU A 21 3.42 -1.15 -8.24
N ALA A 22 4.45 -1.99 -8.39
CA ALA A 22 5.60 -1.69 -9.25
C ALA A 22 5.22 -1.62 -10.74
N ARG A 23 4.06 -2.14 -11.14
CA ARG A 23 3.54 -2.05 -12.52
C ARG A 23 2.92 -0.68 -12.81
N ILE A 24 2.59 0.10 -11.78
CA ILE A 24 2.01 1.44 -11.92
C ILE A 24 3.12 2.46 -12.16
N LYS A 25 3.00 3.22 -13.25
CA LYS A 25 3.94 4.30 -13.57
C LYS A 25 3.78 5.42 -12.54
N GLY A 26 4.90 5.81 -11.93
CA GLY A 26 4.94 6.85 -10.89
C GLY A 26 5.08 6.30 -9.47
N ILE A 27 4.81 5.01 -9.23
CA ILE A 27 5.11 4.38 -7.94
C ILE A 27 6.56 3.89 -7.95
N GLY A 28 7.46 4.74 -7.44
CA GLY A 28 8.85 4.36 -7.18
C GLY A 28 9.01 3.49 -5.92
N PRO A 29 10.20 2.91 -5.69
CA PRO A 29 10.47 2.04 -4.53
C PRO A 29 10.17 2.72 -3.19
N LYS A 30 10.45 4.03 -3.07
CA LYS A 30 10.13 4.83 -1.89
C LYS A 30 8.63 4.92 -1.62
N HIS A 31 7.82 5.12 -2.67
CA HIS A 31 6.37 5.16 -2.54
C HIS A 31 5.81 3.76 -2.24
N ALA A 32 6.35 2.72 -2.87
CA ALA A 32 5.98 1.34 -2.61
C ALA A 32 6.23 0.92 -1.15
N GLU A 33 7.37 1.30 -0.55
CA GLU A 33 7.63 1.05 0.87
C GLU A 33 6.64 1.78 1.79
N VAL A 34 6.35 3.04 1.50
CA VAL A 34 5.36 3.82 2.24
C VAL A 34 3.97 3.21 2.13
N LEU A 35 3.56 2.80 0.93
CA LEU A 35 2.28 2.12 0.69
C LEU A 35 2.22 0.80 1.46
N LYS A 36 3.30 0.02 1.46
CA LYS A 36 3.40 -1.23 2.24
C LYS A 36 3.30 -0.97 3.75
N SER A 37 3.94 0.09 4.25
CA SER A 37 3.90 0.52 5.66
C SER A 37 2.48 0.90 6.12
N ILE A 38 1.63 1.39 5.22
CA ILE A 38 0.22 1.68 5.51
C ILE A 38 -0.74 0.50 5.23
N GLY A 39 -0.20 -0.66 4.85
CA GLY A 39 -0.98 -1.86 4.55
C GLY A 39 -1.58 -1.90 3.14
N VAL A 40 -1.04 -1.12 2.21
CA VAL A 40 -1.37 -1.18 0.78
C VAL A 40 -0.22 -1.89 0.07
N ASP A 41 -0.35 -3.21 -0.09
CA ASP A 41 0.69 -4.08 -0.66
C ASP A 41 0.35 -4.61 -2.07
N SER A 42 -0.86 -4.32 -2.58
CA SER A 42 -1.35 -4.81 -3.86
C SER A 42 -2.17 -3.77 -4.63
N VAL A 43 -2.27 -3.96 -5.95
CA VAL A 43 -3.13 -3.16 -6.84
C VAL A 43 -4.61 -3.25 -6.44
N LYS A 44 -5.04 -4.41 -5.91
CA LYS A 44 -6.39 -4.64 -5.39
C LYS A 44 -6.68 -3.82 -4.14
N GLU A 45 -5.71 -3.66 -3.24
CA GLU A 45 -5.87 -2.76 -2.10
C GLU A 45 -5.93 -1.31 -2.58
N LEU A 46 -5.03 -0.91 -3.48
CA LEU A 46 -4.93 0.47 -3.95
C LEU A 46 -6.21 0.94 -4.67
N ARG A 47 -6.79 0.12 -5.56
CA ARG A 47 -7.97 0.51 -6.37
C ARG A 47 -9.22 0.86 -5.54
N HIS A 48 -9.32 0.34 -4.31
CA HIS A 48 -10.44 0.60 -3.39
C HIS A 48 -10.18 1.79 -2.46
N ARG A 49 -8.96 2.35 -2.44
CA ARG A 49 -8.64 3.54 -1.64
C ARG A 49 -9.10 4.82 -2.32
N ASN A 50 -9.26 5.86 -1.51
CA ASN A 50 -9.50 7.22 -1.97
C ASN A 50 -8.18 7.99 -2.01
N ALA A 51 -7.94 8.73 -3.09
CA ALA A 51 -6.69 9.47 -3.33
C ALA A 51 -6.37 10.49 -2.24
N GLU A 52 -7.36 11.25 -1.78
CA GLU A 52 -7.19 12.24 -0.71
C GLU A 52 -6.81 11.57 0.60
N LYS A 53 -7.52 10.49 0.97
CA LYS A 53 -7.25 9.72 2.19
C LYS A 53 -5.90 9.03 2.14
N LEU A 54 -5.48 8.53 0.98
CA LEU A 54 -4.17 7.94 0.78
C LEU A 54 -3.05 8.94 1.05
N LYS A 55 -3.15 10.12 0.43
CA LYS A 55 -2.22 11.23 0.67
C LYS A 55 -2.18 11.62 2.15
N GLU A 56 -3.34 11.82 2.78
CA GLU A 56 -3.44 12.20 4.18
C GLU A 56 -2.76 11.17 5.10
N MET A 57 -2.98 9.87 4.88
CA MET A 57 -2.33 8.80 5.65
C MET A 57 -0.81 8.79 5.47
N ILE A 58 -0.35 8.99 4.23
CA ILE A 58 1.08 9.07 3.92
C ILE A 58 1.71 10.26 4.64
N GLU A 59 1.09 11.43 4.53
CA GLU A 59 1.58 12.66 5.17
C GLU A 59 1.57 12.56 6.71
N THR A 60 0.58 11.88 7.28
CA THR A 60 0.47 11.67 8.73
C THR A 60 1.56 10.74 9.27
N ARG A 61 1.92 9.68 8.54
CA ARG A 61 2.88 8.66 9.01
C ARG A 61 4.34 8.96 8.64
N HIS A 62 4.55 9.57 7.47
CA HIS A 62 5.88 9.76 6.89
C HIS A 62 6.24 11.24 6.68
N GLY A 63 5.33 12.16 7.00
CA GLY A 63 5.49 13.58 6.74
C GLY A 63 5.18 13.95 5.29
N LYS A 64 5.25 15.24 4.99
CA LYS A 64 4.94 15.77 3.65
C LYS A 64 5.89 15.18 2.61
N VAL A 65 5.34 14.40 1.68
CA VAL A 65 6.09 13.85 0.55
C VAL A 65 6.11 14.90 -0.56
N ILE A 66 7.30 15.36 -0.93
CA ILE A 66 7.49 16.32 -2.03
C ILE A 66 7.15 15.62 -3.34
N GLY A 67 6.23 16.21 -4.12
CA GLY A 67 5.76 15.61 -5.37
C GLY A 67 4.76 14.47 -5.18
N LEU A 68 3.97 14.49 -4.08
CA LEU A 68 2.79 13.64 -3.95
C LEU A 68 1.54 14.52 -3.93
N SER A 69 0.84 14.55 -5.04
CA SER A 69 -0.45 15.23 -5.21
C SER A 69 -1.62 14.25 -5.16
N VAL A 70 -2.82 14.79 -4.95
CA VAL A 70 -4.06 14.00 -5.05
C VAL A 70 -4.21 13.44 -6.47
N ALA A 71 -3.86 14.21 -7.49
CA ALA A 71 -3.90 13.79 -8.89
C ALA A 71 -2.98 12.58 -9.17
N GLU A 72 -1.78 12.55 -8.59
CA GLU A 72 -0.89 11.38 -8.72
C GLU A 72 -1.49 10.14 -8.03
N CYS A 73 -2.08 10.32 -6.85
CA CYS A 73 -2.78 9.23 -6.17
C CYS A 73 -3.98 8.73 -6.99
N GLU A 74 -4.74 9.63 -7.62
CA GLU A 74 -5.84 9.27 -8.53
C GLU A 74 -5.35 8.51 -9.77
N ASP A 75 -4.25 8.95 -10.37
CA ASP A 75 -3.66 8.28 -11.52
C ASP A 75 -3.20 6.86 -11.15
N TRP A 76 -2.58 6.69 -9.98
CA TRP A 76 -2.23 5.36 -9.48
C TRP A 76 -3.45 4.47 -9.27
N ILE A 77 -4.55 5.01 -8.71
CA ILE A 77 -5.82 4.27 -8.53
C ILE A 77 -6.44 3.92 -9.89
N SER A 78 -6.36 4.82 -10.88
CA SER A 78 -6.86 4.60 -12.23
C SER A 78 -6.09 3.50 -12.95
N GLN A 79 -4.74 3.56 -12.91
CA GLN A 79 -3.87 2.51 -13.43
C GLN A 79 -4.10 1.17 -12.71
N ALA A 80 -4.28 1.19 -11.38
CA ALA A 80 -4.61 0.00 -10.61
C ALA A 80 -5.91 -0.67 -11.09
N LYS A 81 -6.96 0.12 -11.35
CA LYS A 81 -8.22 -0.40 -11.90
C LYS A 81 -8.03 -1.03 -13.28
N ALA A 82 -7.20 -0.43 -14.13
CA ALA A 82 -6.92 -0.94 -15.47
C ALA A 82 -6.09 -2.24 -15.47
N LEU A 83 -5.23 -2.46 -14.47
CA LEU A 83 -4.39 -3.66 -14.34
C LEU A 83 -5.13 -4.88 -13.74
N ASP A 84 -6.20 -4.64 -12.98
CA ASP A 84 -7.07 -5.66 -12.35
C ASP A 84 -8.34 -5.95 -13.19
N SER A 85 -8.38 -5.46 -14.44
CA SER A 85 -9.49 -5.65 -15.40
C SER A 85 -9.37 -6.94 -16.22
#